data_AF-A0AAN7A7X9-F1
#
_entry.id   AF-A0AAN7A7X9-F1
#
_cell.length_a   1.000
_cell.length_b   1.000
_cell.length_c   1.000
_cell.angle_alpha   90.00
_cell.angle_beta   90.00
_cell.angle_gamma   90.00
#
_symmetry.space_group_name_H-M   'P 1'
#
loop_
_entity.id
_entity.type
_entity.pdbx_description
1 polymer ?
#
loop_
_entity_poly.entity_id
_entity_poly.type
_entity_poly.pdbx_seq_one_letter_code
_entity_poly.pdbx_strand_id
1 'polypeptide(L)'
;MSPSIVTTGLVAIYLVSGIQGHVVMNTPELCGLHAGVPLLQVSPLDGVASRYPCQSNSFIYTAPTTVVEAGNVTDANFTGAAQHGGGSCQFSITYDTPENGQLNEETKFKTIYAIIGGCPAQFTNEMGNLAALYYDAEQ
;
A
#
# COMPACT_ATOMS: atom_id res chain seq x y z
N MET A 1 -33.49 23.60 51.78
CA MET A 1 -34.01 23.11 50.48
C MET A 1 -33.44 24.00 49.38
N SER A 2 -33.12 23.39 48.23
CA SER A 2 -32.42 23.89 47.03
C SER A 2 -30.95 23.45 46.92
N PRO A 3 -30.66 22.33 46.22
CA PRO A 3 -29.30 22.00 45.81
C PRO A 3 -28.95 22.69 44.49
N SER A 4 -27.64 22.91 44.34
CA SER A 4 -26.94 23.58 43.26
C SER A 4 -27.02 22.89 41.90
N ILE A 5 -26.91 23.75 40.89
CA ILE A 5 -26.58 23.55 39.47
C ILE A 5 -25.51 22.47 39.25
N VAL A 6 -25.74 21.51 38.33
CA VAL A 6 -24.74 21.07 37.33
C VAL A 6 -25.47 20.56 36.09
N THR A 7 -25.45 21.33 35.01
CA THR A 7 -25.85 20.89 33.66
C THR A 7 -24.69 20.09 33.07
N THR A 8 -24.69 18.77 33.19
CA THR A 8 -23.69 17.90 32.53
C THR A 8 -24.06 17.71 31.06
N GLY A 9 -23.46 18.52 30.19
CA GLY A 9 -23.44 18.27 28.75
C GLY A 9 -22.50 17.13 28.42
N LEU A 10 -23.03 16.03 27.90
CA LEU A 10 -22.26 14.94 27.30
C LEU A 10 -21.90 15.32 25.86
N VAL A 11 -20.69 15.82 25.64
CA VAL A 11 -20.08 15.92 24.31
C VAL A 11 -19.30 14.63 24.07
N ALA A 12 -19.89 13.68 23.35
CA ALA A 12 -19.20 12.49 22.87
C ALA A 12 -18.41 12.84 21.60
N ILE A 13 -17.10 13.06 21.74
CA ILE A 13 -16.18 13.23 20.61
C ILE A 13 -15.88 11.85 20.03
N TYR A 14 -16.49 11.52 18.89
CA TYR A 14 -16.09 10.38 18.06
C TYR A 14 -14.90 10.78 17.19
N LEU A 15 -13.68 10.50 17.66
CA LEU A 15 -12.51 10.45 16.78
C LEU A 15 -12.42 9.05 16.17
N VAL A 16 -13.08 8.84 15.03
CA VAL A 16 -12.78 7.69 14.17
C VAL A 16 -11.52 8.05 13.41
N SER A 17 -10.36 7.71 13.96
CA SER A 17 -9.12 7.71 13.18
C SER A 17 -9.19 6.59 12.16
N GLY A 18 -9.33 6.93 10.87
CA GLY A 18 -9.15 5.98 9.79
C GLY A 18 -7.68 5.57 9.73
N ILE A 19 -7.33 4.44 10.35
CA ILE A 19 -6.00 3.85 10.20
C ILE A 19 -5.97 3.25 8.79
N GLN A 20 -5.30 3.92 7.86
CA GLN A 20 -5.12 3.41 6.49
C GLN A 20 -4.07 2.30 6.52
N GLY A 21 -4.49 1.07 6.82
CA GLY A 21 -3.59 -0.05 7.09
C GLY A 21 -2.91 -0.70 5.88
N HIS A 22 -2.66 0.03 4.79
CA HIS A 22 -2.26 -0.60 3.53
C HIS A 22 -0.86 -0.17 3.06
N VAL A 23 -0.29 -0.97 2.17
CA VAL A 23 1.07 -0.81 1.61
C VAL A 23 1.02 -0.73 0.10
N VAL A 24 2.03 -0.05 -0.46
CA VAL A 24 2.26 -0.01 -1.90
C VAL A 24 3.74 0.05 -2.22
N MET A 25 4.14 -0.54 -3.34
CA MET A 25 5.50 -0.47 -3.83
C MET A 25 5.82 0.95 -4.29
N ASN A 26 6.93 1.52 -3.82
CA ASN A 26 7.40 2.85 -4.22
C ASN A 26 8.68 2.78 -5.07
N THR A 27 9.40 1.66 -5.02
CA THR A 27 10.62 1.40 -5.80
C THR A 27 10.55 -0.05 -6.29
N PRO A 28 10.72 -0.32 -7.60
CA PRO A 28 10.75 0.67 -8.70
C PRO A 28 9.49 1.54 -8.75
N GLU A 29 9.59 2.73 -9.35
CA GLU A 29 8.45 3.65 -9.49
C GLU A 29 7.36 2.95 -10.32
N LEU A 30 6.14 2.97 -9.79
CA LEU A 30 4.99 2.36 -10.45
C LEU A 30 4.60 3.18 -11.69
N CYS A 31 4.28 2.47 -12.77
CA CYS A 31 3.71 3.10 -13.95
C CYS A 31 2.44 3.88 -13.56
N GLY A 32 2.32 5.13 -14.02
CA GLY A 32 1.18 6.00 -13.69
C GLY A 32 1.33 6.81 -12.39
N LEU A 33 2.47 6.73 -11.69
CA LEU A 33 2.77 7.55 -10.51
C LEU A 33 3.15 9.01 -10.83
N HIS A 34 3.08 9.44 -12.09
CA HIS A 34 3.51 10.77 -12.52
C HIS A 34 2.39 11.56 -13.22
N ALA A 35 1.81 12.57 -12.54
CA ALA A 35 1.11 13.76 -13.11
C ALA A 35 0.21 14.51 -12.09
N GLY A 36 0.59 14.64 -10.80
CA GLY A 36 -0.21 15.43 -9.84
C GLY A 36 -1.60 14.87 -9.51
N VAL A 37 -1.83 13.60 -9.80
CA VAL A 37 -3.01 12.84 -9.37
C VAL A 37 -2.75 12.37 -7.93
N PRO A 38 -3.71 12.49 -6.99
CA PRO A 38 -3.50 12.03 -5.61
C PRO A 38 -3.02 10.57 -5.61
N LEU A 39 -2.01 10.34 -4.79
CA LEU A 39 -1.26 9.10 -4.66
C LEU A 39 -2.19 7.87 -4.66
N LEU A 40 -1.76 6.87 -5.44
CA LEU A 40 -1.77 5.45 -5.09
C LEU A 40 -2.91 5.07 -4.16
N GLN A 41 -4.01 4.63 -4.77
CA GLN A 41 -4.90 3.73 -4.05
C GLN A 41 -4.07 2.54 -3.56
N VAL A 42 -3.88 2.48 -2.25
CA VAL A 42 -3.11 1.44 -1.55
C VAL A 42 -3.97 0.20 -1.29
N SER A 43 -5.24 0.25 -1.68
CA SER A 43 -6.20 -0.80 -1.41
C SER A 43 -5.81 -2.10 -2.12
N PRO A 44 -6.08 -3.27 -1.49
CA PRO A 44 -5.98 -4.55 -2.17
C PRO A 44 -6.92 -4.60 -3.39
N LEU A 45 -6.66 -5.55 -4.29
CA LEU A 45 -7.60 -5.85 -5.37
C LEU A 45 -8.93 -6.32 -4.78
N ASP A 46 -10.02 -5.68 -5.21
CA ASP A 46 -11.39 -5.98 -4.76
C ASP A 46 -12.26 -6.58 -5.88
N GLY A 47 -11.71 -6.66 -7.11
CA GLY A 47 -12.42 -7.15 -8.29
C GLY A 47 -13.45 -6.19 -8.87
N VAL A 48 -13.64 -5.00 -8.27
CA VAL A 48 -14.65 -4.01 -8.69
C VAL A 48 -14.01 -2.68 -9.04
N ALA A 49 -13.42 -1.98 -8.06
CA ALA A 49 -12.74 -0.70 -8.26
C ALA A 49 -11.26 -0.88 -8.56
N SER A 50 -10.64 -1.94 -8.01
CA SER A 50 -9.23 -2.28 -8.13
C SER A 50 -9.12 -3.70 -8.67
N ARG A 51 -8.92 -3.83 -9.98
CA ARG A 51 -9.01 -5.13 -10.66
C ARG A 51 -7.65 -5.71 -11.01
N TYR A 52 -7.61 -7.03 -11.10
CA TYR A 52 -6.46 -7.72 -11.69
C TYR A 52 -6.41 -7.47 -13.21
N PRO A 53 -5.23 -7.42 -13.83
CA PRO A 53 -3.90 -7.22 -13.21
C PRO A 53 -3.63 -5.74 -12.90
N CYS A 54 -2.65 -5.48 -12.03
CA CYS A 54 -2.07 -4.16 -11.82
C CYS A 54 -3.07 -3.04 -11.43
N GLN A 55 -4.14 -3.36 -10.70
CA GLN A 55 -5.22 -2.41 -10.35
C GLN A 55 -5.85 -1.76 -11.59
N SER A 56 -6.08 -2.54 -12.66
CA SER A 56 -6.62 -2.07 -13.94
C SER A 56 -7.87 -1.20 -13.77
N ASN A 57 -8.02 -0.21 -14.66
CA ASN A 57 -8.96 0.93 -14.59
C ASN A 57 -8.62 2.04 -13.59
N SER A 58 -7.56 1.88 -12.78
CA SER A 58 -7.12 2.95 -11.86
C SER A 58 -6.15 3.95 -12.52
N PHE A 59 -5.43 3.52 -13.57
CA PHE A 59 -4.47 4.36 -14.30
C PHE A 59 -4.19 3.74 -15.68
N ILE A 60 -3.60 4.52 -16.58
CA ILE A 60 -3.07 4.05 -17.88
C ILE A 60 -1.54 3.97 -17.74
N TYR A 61 -0.90 2.97 -18.33
CA TYR A 61 0.57 2.92 -18.39
C TYR A 61 1.09 4.06 -19.27
N THR A 62 1.36 5.19 -18.64
CA THR A 62 2.01 6.35 -19.26
C THR A 62 3.46 6.43 -18.78
N ALA A 63 4.37 6.79 -19.68
CA ALA A 63 5.74 7.12 -19.30
C ALA A 63 5.76 8.27 -18.27
N PRO A 64 6.71 8.29 -17.32
CA PRO A 64 7.94 7.50 -17.32
C PRO A 64 7.82 6.12 -16.65
N THR A 65 8.63 5.17 -17.10
CA THR A 65 8.82 3.86 -16.47
C THR A 65 10.19 3.79 -15.80
N THR A 66 10.30 3.02 -14.72
CA THR A 66 11.61 2.71 -14.15
C THR A 66 12.28 1.63 -14.99
N VAL A 67 13.52 1.88 -15.43
CA VAL A 67 14.33 0.87 -16.12
C VAL A 67 14.95 -0.07 -15.09
N VAL A 68 14.66 -1.36 -15.24
CA VAL A 68 15.22 -2.45 -14.43
C VAL A 68 16.07 -3.32 -15.35
N GLU A 69 17.39 -3.33 -15.12
CA GLU A 69 18.33 -4.06 -15.98
C GLU A 69 18.37 -5.55 -15.61
N ALA A 70 18.26 -6.41 -16.63
CA ALA A 70 18.28 -7.85 -16.44
C ALA A 70 19.62 -8.32 -15.87
N GLY A 71 19.58 -9.14 -14.82
CA GLY A 71 20.76 -9.68 -14.15
C GLY A 71 21.31 -8.79 -13.02
N ASN A 72 20.85 -7.54 -12.90
CA ASN A 72 21.23 -6.65 -11.81
C ASN A 72 20.32 -6.80 -10.60
N VAL A 73 20.87 -6.50 -9.42
CA VAL A 73 20.08 -6.36 -8.19
C VAL A 73 19.27 -5.07 -8.28
N THR A 74 17.98 -5.16 -7.95
CA THR A 74 17.06 -4.03 -7.92
C THR A 74 16.37 -3.99 -6.57
N ASP A 75 16.38 -2.83 -5.93
CA ASP A 75 15.69 -2.64 -4.67
C ASP A 75 14.17 -2.63 -4.86
N ALA A 76 13.47 -3.31 -3.97
CA ALA A 76 12.01 -3.33 -3.89
C ALA A 76 11.57 -2.72 -2.55
N ASN A 77 11.13 -1.46 -2.58
CA ASN A 77 10.73 -0.73 -1.38
C ASN A 77 9.23 -0.48 -1.37
N PHE A 78 8.66 -0.48 -0.16
CA PHE A 78 7.23 -0.32 0.07
C PHE A 78 6.98 0.83 1.06
N THR A 79 5.95 1.64 0.79
CA THR A 79 5.41 2.63 1.74
C THR A 79 4.03 2.20 2.18
N GLY A 80 3.71 2.33 3.46
CA GLY A 80 2.38 2.05 3.97
C GLY A 80 2.26 2.32 5.46
N ALA A 81 1.04 2.21 5.99
CA ALA A 81 0.75 2.45 7.41
C ALA A 81 0.46 1.16 8.20
N ALA A 82 0.16 0.03 7.54
CA ALA A 82 0.22 -1.27 8.18
C ALA A 82 0.69 -2.36 7.20
N GLN A 83 1.49 -3.28 7.73
CA GLN A 83 2.18 -4.35 7.01
C GLN A 83 1.51 -5.70 7.27
N HIS A 84 0.43 -5.73 8.07
CA HIS A 84 -0.45 -6.87 8.33
C HIS A 84 0.24 -8.16 8.80
N GLY A 85 1.29 -8.06 9.64
CA GLY A 85 2.00 -9.26 10.08
C GLY A 85 2.87 -9.89 8.98
N GLY A 86 3.01 -9.21 7.84
CA GLY A 86 3.80 -9.64 6.70
C GLY A 86 3.09 -10.72 5.90
N GLY A 87 3.87 -11.54 5.21
CA GLY A 87 3.36 -12.55 4.30
C GLY A 87 4.39 -12.90 3.24
N SER A 88 3.91 -13.34 2.08
CA SER A 88 4.75 -13.71 0.95
C SER A 88 4.53 -12.75 -0.21
N CYS A 89 5.60 -12.44 -0.93
CA CYS A 89 5.55 -11.62 -2.14
C CYS A 89 6.07 -12.40 -3.34
N GLN A 90 5.51 -12.11 -4.50
CA GLN A 90 6.03 -12.56 -5.78
C GLN A 90 6.34 -11.36 -6.65
N PHE A 91 7.51 -11.39 -7.30
CA PHE A 91 7.88 -10.44 -8.33
C PHE A 91 7.81 -11.18 -9.66
N SER A 92 6.97 -10.67 -10.56
CA SER A 92 6.68 -11.32 -11.82
C SER A 92 6.77 -10.32 -12.97
N ILE A 93 7.21 -10.81 -14.12
CA ILE A 93 7.28 -10.04 -15.37
C ILE A 93 6.31 -10.61 -16.39
N THR A 94 5.87 -9.78 -17.31
CA THR A 94 5.14 -10.21 -18.51
C THR A 94 5.79 -9.61 -19.74
N TYR A 95 5.70 -10.31 -20.87
CA TYR A 95 6.07 -9.81 -22.18
C TYR A 95 4.84 -9.45 -23.01
N ASP A 96 3.63 -9.64 -22.47
CA ASP A 96 2.40 -9.28 -23.15
C ASP A 96 2.33 -7.76 -23.29
N THR A 97 1.90 -7.31 -24.46
CA THR A 97 1.84 -5.87 -24.77
C THR A 97 0.54 -5.28 -24.22
N PRO A 98 0.58 -4.18 -23.46
CA PRO A 98 -0.63 -3.52 -23.01
C PRO A 98 -1.48 -3.00 -24.18
N GLU A 99 -2.78 -3.32 -24.17
CA GLU A 99 -3.76 -2.79 -25.13
C GLU A 99 -4.39 -1.52 -24.55
N ASN A 100 -4.40 -0.43 -25.33
CA ASN A 100 -4.87 0.89 -24.86
C ASN A 100 -4.19 1.34 -23.55
N GLY A 101 -2.93 0.94 -23.35
CA GLY A 101 -2.15 1.23 -22.16
C GLY A 101 -2.64 0.49 -20.90
N GLN A 102 -3.32 -0.66 -21.05
CA GLN A 102 -3.73 -1.55 -19.96
C GLN A 102 -3.41 -3.01 -20.24
N LEU A 103 -3.17 -3.78 -19.18
CA LEU A 103 -3.08 -5.24 -19.22
C LEU A 103 -4.46 -5.80 -18.82
N ASN A 104 -4.76 -7.02 -19.25
CA ASN A 104 -6.06 -7.66 -19.04
C ASN A 104 -5.92 -8.99 -18.27
N GLU A 105 -7.05 -9.60 -17.93
CA GLU A 105 -7.08 -10.85 -17.16
C GLU A 105 -6.40 -12.03 -17.87
N GLU A 106 -6.23 -11.96 -19.19
CA GLU A 106 -5.55 -13.00 -19.97
C GLU A 106 -4.03 -12.87 -19.92
N THR A 107 -3.50 -11.75 -19.42
CA THR A 107 -2.07 -11.47 -19.33
C THR A 107 -1.33 -12.56 -18.57
N LYS A 108 -0.25 -13.07 -19.16
CA LYS A 108 0.58 -14.14 -18.60
C LYS A 108 1.80 -13.57 -17.91
N PHE A 109 1.91 -13.86 -16.62
CA PHE A 109 3.05 -13.48 -15.80
C PHE A 109 3.98 -14.67 -15.56
N LYS A 110 5.29 -14.39 -15.49
CA LYS A 110 6.33 -15.33 -15.06
C LYS A 110 6.98 -14.78 -13.79
N THR A 111 6.90 -15.54 -12.71
CA THR A 111 7.55 -15.20 -11.45
C THR A 111 9.06 -15.36 -11.59
N ILE A 112 9.80 -14.30 -11.30
CA ILE A 112 11.26 -14.26 -11.32
C ILE A 112 11.86 -14.30 -9.91
N TYR A 113 11.07 -13.94 -8.90
CA TYR A 113 11.49 -13.98 -7.51
C TYR A 113 10.30 -14.17 -6.57
N ALA A 114 10.50 -14.92 -5.49
CA ALA A 114 9.50 -15.12 -4.45
C ALA A 114 10.15 -14.98 -3.07
N ILE A 115 9.49 -14.22 -2.20
CA ILE A 115 9.83 -14.09 -0.78
C ILE A 115 8.74 -14.83 -0.02
N ILE A 116 9.11 -15.86 0.73
CA ILE A 116 8.17 -16.66 1.51
C ILE A 116 8.29 -16.27 2.99
N GLY A 117 7.30 -15.53 3.48
CA GLY A 117 7.31 -14.95 4.82
C GLY A 117 8.14 -13.66 4.91
N GLY A 118 7.67 -12.72 5.74
CA GLY A 118 8.42 -11.51 6.03
C GLY A 118 8.40 -10.40 4.97
N CYS A 119 7.51 -10.49 3.98
CA CYS A 119 7.29 -9.42 3.01
C CYS A 119 5.93 -8.74 3.26
N PRO A 120 5.81 -7.40 3.19
CA PRO A 120 6.87 -6.42 2.89
C PRO A 120 7.80 -6.13 4.09
N ALA A 121 7.50 -6.65 5.27
CA ALA A 121 8.34 -6.50 6.46
C ALA A 121 8.28 -7.75 7.37
N GLN A 122 9.37 -7.99 8.11
CA GLN A 122 9.46 -8.97 9.19
C GLN A 122 9.28 -8.29 10.54
N PHE A 123 8.64 -8.99 11.49
CA PHE A 123 8.47 -8.50 12.86
C PHE A 123 9.49 -9.15 13.77
N THR A 124 10.25 -8.32 14.48
CA THR A 124 11.04 -8.76 15.64
C THR A 124 10.38 -8.37 16.96
N ASN A 125 9.46 -7.38 16.95
CA ASN A 125 8.57 -7.00 18.05
C ASN A 125 7.39 -6.16 17.53
N GLU A 126 6.25 -6.21 18.23
CA GLU A 126 5.01 -5.51 17.82
C GLU A 126 5.10 -3.98 18.00
N MET A 127 5.99 -3.51 18.90
CA MET A 127 6.20 -2.08 19.21
C MET A 127 6.90 -1.29 18.08
N GLY A 128 7.58 -1.96 17.14
CA GLY A 128 8.27 -1.31 16.02
C GLY A 128 7.33 -0.74 14.94
N ASN A 129 6.02 -0.94 15.05
CA ASN A 129 5.02 -0.62 14.03
C ASN A 129 4.17 0.64 14.29
N LEU A 130 4.34 1.30 15.44
CA LEU A 130 3.57 2.50 15.77
C LEU A 130 4.27 3.72 15.18
N ALA A 131 3.50 4.61 14.56
CA ALA A 131 4.01 5.91 14.12
C ALA A 131 4.73 6.60 15.29
N ALA A 132 5.87 7.23 15.02
CA ALA A 132 6.85 7.76 16.00
C ALA A 132 6.28 8.65 17.12
N LEU A 133 5.01 9.06 17.04
CA LEU A 133 4.28 9.77 18.09
C LEU A 133 4.12 8.98 19.41
N TYR A 134 4.31 7.65 19.40
CA TYR A 134 4.22 6.84 20.62
C TYR A 134 5.57 6.60 21.32
N TYR A 135 6.71 6.83 20.65
CA TYR A 135 8.03 6.57 21.24
C TYR A 135 8.44 7.61 22.29
N ASP A 136 7.86 8.81 22.25
CA ASP A 136 8.18 9.91 23.17
C ASP A 136 7.27 9.96 24.43
N ALA A 137 6.39 8.97 24.64
CA ALA A 137 5.44 8.99 25.76
C ALA A 137 5.87 8.19 27.01
N GLU A 138 7.00 7.46 26.96
CA GLU A 138 7.51 6.69 28.11
C GLU A 138 9.03 6.87 28.34
N GLN A 139 9.54 8.11 28.29
CA GLN A 139 10.79 8.51 28.96
C GLN A 139 10.59 9.73 29.84
#